data_AF-A0A6C1NSH3-F1
#
_entry.id   AF-A0A6C1NSH3-F1
#
_cell.length_a   1.000
_cell.length_b   1.000
_cell.length_c   1.000
_cell.angle_alpha   90.00
_cell.angle_beta   90.00
_cell.angle_gamma   90.00
#
_symmetry.space_group_name_H-M   'P 1'
#
loop_
_entity.id
_entity.type
_entity.pdbx_description
1 polymer ?
#
loop_
_entity_poly.entity_id
_entity_poly.type
_entity_poly.pdbx_seq_one_letter_code
_entity_poly.pdbx_strand_id
1 'polypeptide(L)'
;MIRSVLAVAFLATVVLVPHTALAQAPVAEQPHRSDFVMNFVGGGDFRSWVSEVVEEDTRWAHSLRTLGVLHNHMHELMSDLAAHHRDEAGGEDLVPAFENRISGGDWTEYRRAIESSSDAGVAASGDARLRHALVQVTEIMHDRVHHAMFKALVRDDLLHDRDAELAEFLRDGRAYEFEDTVPQEGRTRNEWISQDDFRELEWATSVEGPRLHAAFQKMVVFDYLLYDLMEQWARVGAEMDEAACRPPEYGPRISGHAWHEYRDRVSDCSDASWRELVVVTALMHDRIHHMMARMAALVEARHPVEEAAPESD
;
A
#
# COMPACT_ATOMS: atom_id res chain seq x y z
N MET A 1 -8.65 -74.33 15.65
CA MET A 1 -9.30 -73.99 14.37
C MET A 1 -9.16 -72.49 14.16
N ILE A 2 -8.62 -72.13 13.01
CA ILE A 2 -8.30 -70.78 12.53
C ILE A 2 -9.55 -70.17 11.89
N ARG A 3 -9.96 -68.95 12.30
CA ARG A 3 -10.69 -67.92 11.51
C ARG A 3 -10.44 -66.57 12.21
N SER A 4 -9.47 -65.76 11.82
CA SER A 4 -9.52 -64.77 10.73
C SER A 4 -10.75 -63.86 10.75
N VAL A 5 -10.62 -62.68 11.35
CA VAL A 5 -11.17 -61.41 10.84
C VAL A 5 -10.14 -60.32 11.15
N LEU A 6 -9.44 -59.87 10.10
CA LEU A 6 -8.70 -58.61 10.12
C LEU A 6 -9.74 -57.48 10.16
N ALA A 7 -9.71 -56.66 11.21
CA ALA A 7 -10.27 -55.32 11.17
C ALA A 7 -9.11 -54.35 10.97
N VAL A 8 -8.91 -53.91 9.73
CA VAL A 8 -8.01 -52.82 9.40
C VAL A 8 -8.71 -51.52 9.83
N ALA A 9 -8.38 -51.04 11.03
CA ALA A 9 -8.74 -49.69 11.43
C ALA A 9 -7.79 -48.72 10.71
N PHE A 10 -8.25 -48.16 9.60
CA PHE A 10 -7.66 -46.94 9.03
C PHE A 10 -7.96 -45.80 10.02
N LEU A 11 -7.02 -45.49 10.90
CA LEU A 11 -6.99 -44.17 11.54
C LEU A 11 -6.66 -43.16 10.45
N ALA A 12 -7.69 -42.53 9.89
CA ALA A 12 -7.54 -41.24 9.26
C ALA A 12 -7.16 -40.25 10.36
N THR A 13 -5.86 -40.02 10.53
CA THR A 13 -5.36 -38.86 11.27
C THR A 13 -5.78 -37.63 10.48
N VAL A 14 -6.95 -37.07 10.82
CA VAL A 14 -7.29 -35.70 10.44
C VAL A 14 -6.27 -34.84 11.17
N VAL A 15 -5.25 -34.39 10.44
CA VAL A 15 -4.42 -33.27 10.88
C VAL A 15 -5.35 -32.06 10.86
N LEU A 16 -5.98 -31.80 12.00
CA LEU A 16 -6.56 -30.50 12.31
C LEU A 16 -5.38 -29.52 12.26
N VAL A 17 -5.21 -28.85 11.12
CA VAL A 17 -4.43 -27.61 11.07
C VAL A 17 -5.26 -26.62 11.87
N PRO A 18 -4.85 -26.23 13.09
CA PRO A 18 -5.56 -25.18 13.79
C PRO A 18 -5.47 -23.95 12.88
N HIS A 19 -6.61 -23.50 12.35
CA HIS A 19 -6.73 -22.11 11.92
C HIS A 19 -6.57 -21.31 13.21
N THR A 20 -5.32 -20.97 13.53
CA THR A 20 -5.05 -19.95 14.52
C THR A 20 -5.70 -18.70 13.97
N ALA A 21 -6.88 -18.37 14.50
CA ALA A 21 -7.40 -17.02 14.48
C ALA A 21 -6.22 -16.12 14.85
N LEU A 22 -5.77 -15.31 13.89
CA LEU A 22 -4.75 -14.30 14.08
C LEU A 22 -5.36 -13.29 15.05
N ALA A 23 -5.26 -13.57 16.35
CA ALA A 23 -5.55 -12.60 17.38
C ALA A 23 -4.45 -11.54 17.32
N GLN A 24 -4.59 -10.62 16.38
CA GLN A 24 -3.79 -9.41 16.30
C GLN A 24 -4.08 -8.63 17.58
N ALA A 25 -3.04 -8.39 18.38
CA ALA A 25 -3.13 -7.48 19.51
C ALA A 25 -3.73 -6.15 19.03
N PRO A 26 -4.60 -5.48 19.82
CA PRO A 26 -5.23 -4.25 19.41
C PRO A 26 -4.14 -3.24 19.00
N VAL A 27 -4.08 -2.97 17.71
CA VAL A 27 -3.15 -1.99 17.16
C VAL A 27 -3.58 -0.64 17.71
N ALA A 28 -2.65 0.05 18.36
CA ALA A 28 -2.87 1.43 18.77
C ALA A 28 -3.21 2.22 17.49
N GLU A 29 -4.45 2.66 17.37
CA GLU A 29 -4.88 3.49 16.25
C GLU A 29 -3.94 4.68 16.13
N GLN A 30 -3.40 4.88 14.93
CA GLN A 30 -2.63 6.09 14.67
C GLN A 30 -3.52 7.29 14.97
N PRO A 31 -3.02 8.31 15.66
CA PRO A 31 -3.80 9.51 15.91
C PRO A 31 -4.28 10.08 14.58
N HIS A 32 -5.56 10.44 14.54
CA HIS A 32 -6.18 11.06 13.39
C HIS A 32 -5.40 12.32 12.95
N ARG A 33 -5.12 12.47 11.65
CA ARG A 33 -4.30 13.57 11.07
C ARG A 33 -5.17 14.51 10.23
N SER A 34 -5.92 15.39 10.89
CA SER A 34 -6.75 16.40 10.20
C SER A 34 -5.94 17.48 9.48
N ASP A 35 -4.64 17.58 9.77
CA ASP A 35 -3.69 18.53 9.18
C ASP A 35 -3.13 18.07 7.82
N PHE A 36 -3.42 16.84 7.39
CA PHE A 36 -2.92 16.32 6.12
C PHE A 36 -3.74 16.88 4.92
N VAL A 37 -3.05 17.43 3.93
CA VAL A 37 -3.65 17.94 2.68
C VAL A 37 -2.80 17.42 1.52
N MET A 38 -3.42 16.65 0.63
CA MET A 38 -2.74 16.03 -0.50
C MET A 38 -2.41 17.04 -1.60
N ASN A 39 -1.29 16.81 -2.29
CA ASN A 39 -0.91 17.59 -3.47
C ASN A 39 -1.90 17.37 -4.62
N PHE A 40 -2.02 18.37 -5.51
CA PHE A 40 -2.83 18.28 -6.73
C PHE A 40 -2.09 17.62 -7.91
N VAL A 41 -0.82 17.24 -7.75
CA VAL A 41 -0.01 16.64 -8.83
C VAL A 41 -0.74 15.41 -9.38
N GLY A 42 -1.17 15.49 -10.64
CA GLY A 42 -1.95 14.44 -11.28
C GLY A 42 -1.03 13.32 -11.77
N GLY A 43 -1.50 12.06 -11.71
CA GLY A 43 -0.75 10.92 -12.25
C GLY A 43 -0.56 10.90 -13.76
N GLY A 44 -1.28 11.77 -14.47
CA GLY A 44 -1.05 12.02 -15.89
C GLY A 44 0.32 12.67 -16.14
N ASP A 45 0.80 13.49 -15.21
CA ASP A 45 1.98 14.33 -15.41
C ASP A 45 3.26 13.50 -15.34
N PHE A 46 3.35 12.56 -14.39
CA PHE A 46 4.55 11.73 -14.23
C PHE A 46 4.77 10.75 -15.40
N ARG A 47 3.73 10.06 -15.88
CA ARG A 47 3.87 9.15 -17.02
C ARG A 47 4.20 9.91 -18.31
N SER A 48 3.60 11.09 -18.49
CA SER A 48 3.90 11.96 -19.64
C SER A 48 5.36 12.41 -19.56
N TRP A 49 5.80 12.88 -18.38
CA TRP A 49 7.20 13.22 -18.12
C TRP A 49 8.15 12.06 -18.43
N VAL A 50 7.92 10.86 -17.88
CA VAL A 50 8.79 9.69 -18.15
C VAL A 50 8.82 9.37 -19.65
N SER A 51 7.68 9.48 -20.34
CA SER A 51 7.59 9.16 -21.77
C SER A 51 8.25 10.22 -22.66
N GLU A 52 8.28 11.48 -22.21
CA GLU A 52 8.84 12.62 -22.95
C GLU A 52 10.33 12.81 -22.69
N VAL A 53 10.81 12.51 -21.48
CA VAL A 53 12.16 12.86 -21.01
C VAL A 53 13.10 11.64 -20.93
N VAL A 54 12.56 10.44 -20.67
CA VAL A 54 13.35 9.21 -20.47
C VAL A 54 13.33 8.33 -21.73
N GLU A 55 14.21 8.65 -22.67
CA GLU A 55 14.31 8.00 -23.98
C GLU A 55 15.08 6.66 -23.97
N GLU A 56 15.95 6.44 -22.98
CA GLU A 56 16.82 5.28 -22.95
C GLU A 56 16.10 3.98 -22.50
N ASP A 57 16.72 2.85 -22.83
CA ASP A 57 16.23 1.51 -22.50
C ASP A 57 17.13 0.85 -21.43
N THR A 58 17.24 1.52 -20.29
CA THR A 58 18.00 1.04 -19.13
C THR A 58 17.08 0.43 -18.08
N ARG A 59 17.64 -0.35 -17.14
CA ARG A 59 16.88 -0.87 -15.99
C ARG A 59 16.28 0.26 -15.16
N TRP A 60 17.03 1.35 -15.00
CA TRP A 60 16.55 2.54 -14.30
C TRP A 60 15.35 3.16 -15.00
N ALA A 61 15.44 3.38 -16.33
CA ALA A 61 14.32 3.89 -17.13
C ALA A 61 13.07 3.00 -17.05
N HIS A 62 13.23 1.66 -17.09
CA HIS A 62 12.12 0.74 -16.86
C HIS A 62 11.50 0.91 -15.47
N SER A 63 12.30 1.10 -14.42
CA SER A 63 11.79 1.31 -13.06
C SER A 63 10.96 2.59 -12.92
N LEU A 64 11.33 3.66 -13.62
CA LEU A 64 10.55 4.89 -13.67
C LEU A 64 9.20 4.68 -14.38
N ARG A 65 9.19 3.93 -15.49
CA ARG A 65 7.95 3.56 -16.18
C ARG A 65 7.05 2.69 -15.29
N THR A 66 7.61 1.71 -14.61
CA THR A 66 6.92 0.84 -13.63
C THR A 66 6.30 1.67 -12.51
N LEU A 67 7.05 2.62 -11.95
CA LEU A 67 6.54 3.53 -10.92
C LEU A 67 5.38 4.39 -11.42
N GLY A 68 5.43 4.85 -12.67
CA GLY A 68 4.30 5.56 -13.29
C GLY A 68 3.05 4.68 -13.48
N VAL A 69 3.22 3.38 -13.76
CA VAL A 69 2.10 2.44 -13.83
C VAL A 69 1.53 2.17 -12.43
N LEU A 70 2.39 1.99 -11.43
CA LEU A 70 2.05 1.81 -10.02
C LEU A 70 1.23 3.00 -9.50
N HIS A 71 1.69 4.22 -9.78
CA HIS A 71 0.99 5.46 -9.42
C HIS A 71 -0.42 5.55 -10.03
N ASN A 72 -0.57 5.17 -11.30
CA ASN A 72 -1.89 5.16 -11.94
C ASN A 72 -2.83 4.12 -11.31
N HIS A 73 -2.33 2.93 -10.98
CA HIS A 73 -3.13 1.89 -10.32
C HIS A 73 -3.59 2.33 -8.93
N MET A 74 -2.74 3.06 -8.19
CA MET A 74 -3.11 3.67 -6.92
C MET A 74 -4.33 4.59 -7.05
N HIS A 75 -4.33 5.50 -8.02
CA HIS A 75 -5.48 6.41 -8.23
C HIS A 75 -6.74 5.66 -8.68
N GLU A 76 -6.60 4.61 -9.48
CA GLU A 76 -7.75 3.79 -9.89
C GLU A 76 -8.35 3.02 -8.69
N LEU A 77 -7.49 2.44 -7.84
CA LEU A 77 -7.87 1.80 -6.59
C LEU A 77 -8.64 2.77 -5.68
N MET A 78 -8.08 3.98 -5.48
CA MET A 78 -8.72 5.04 -4.70
C MET A 78 -10.09 5.41 -5.29
N SER A 79 -10.18 5.53 -6.61
CA SER A 79 -11.43 5.88 -7.29
C SER A 79 -12.52 4.84 -7.06
N ASP A 80 -12.19 3.54 -7.13
CA ASP A 80 -13.15 2.47 -6.88
C ASP A 80 -13.54 2.36 -5.40
N LEU A 81 -12.63 2.62 -4.47
CA LEU A 81 -12.96 2.69 -3.04
C LEU A 81 -13.92 3.84 -2.73
N ALA A 82 -13.64 5.04 -3.26
CA ALA A 82 -14.53 6.19 -3.10
C ALA A 82 -15.90 5.93 -3.74
N ALA A 83 -15.93 5.37 -4.95
CA ALA A 83 -17.18 5.01 -5.63
C ALA A 83 -17.97 3.94 -4.87
N HIS A 84 -17.32 2.91 -4.33
CA HIS A 84 -17.97 1.92 -3.48
C HIS A 84 -18.61 2.57 -2.25
N HIS A 85 -17.89 3.44 -1.55
CA HIS A 85 -18.44 4.14 -0.39
C HIS A 85 -19.60 5.07 -0.75
N ARG A 86 -19.60 5.68 -1.95
CA ARG A 86 -20.76 6.43 -2.46
C ARG A 86 -21.97 5.52 -2.66
N ASP A 87 -21.76 4.39 -3.32
CA ASP A 87 -22.82 3.42 -3.64
C ASP A 87 -23.45 2.84 -2.37
N GLU A 88 -22.66 2.66 -1.30
CA GLU A 88 -23.16 2.16 0.00
C GLU A 88 -23.79 3.23 0.90
N ALA A 89 -23.21 4.43 0.96
CA ALA A 89 -23.65 5.47 1.89
C ALA A 89 -24.96 6.15 1.46
N GLY A 90 -25.42 5.92 0.21
CA GLY A 90 -26.61 6.56 -0.35
C GLY A 90 -26.49 8.10 -0.44
N GLY A 91 -25.28 8.63 -0.30
CA GLY A 91 -25.00 10.06 -0.29
C GLY A 91 -24.19 10.45 -1.52
N GLU A 92 -24.87 10.89 -2.57
CA GLU A 92 -24.23 11.53 -3.74
C GLU A 92 -23.38 12.75 -3.31
N ASP A 93 -23.73 13.36 -2.17
CA ASP A 93 -23.06 14.54 -1.60
C ASP A 93 -21.74 14.23 -0.85
N LEU A 94 -21.43 12.96 -0.56
CA LEU A 94 -20.26 12.57 0.25
C LEU A 94 -18.98 12.38 -0.57
N VAL A 95 -19.11 12.11 -1.87
CA VAL A 95 -17.98 11.82 -2.77
C VAL A 95 -17.97 12.86 -3.88
N PRO A 96 -16.88 13.63 -4.06
CA PRO A 96 -16.79 14.61 -5.12
C PRO A 96 -17.09 13.99 -6.49
N ALA A 97 -17.71 14.76 -7.37
CA ALA A 97 -17.89 14.34 -8.75
C ALA A 97 -16.54 14.40 -9.48
N PHE A 98 -15.92 13.25 -9.72
CA PHE A 98 -14.74 13.11 -10.57
C PHE A 98 -15.08 12.30 -11.82
N GLU A 99 -14.64 12.76 -13.00
CA GLU A 99 -15.03 12.18 -14.30
C GLU A 99 -14.35 10.84 -14.58
N ASN A 100 -13.08 10.68 -14.17
CA ASN A 100 -12.27 9.51 -14.53
C ASN A 100 -11.52 8.91 -13.32
N ARG A 101 -10.65 9.70 -12.69
CA ARG A 101 -9.82 9.26 -11.54
C ARG A 101 -9.79 10.33 -10.49
N ILE A 102 -9.86 9.93 -9.23
CA ILE A 102 -9.79 10.84 -8.09
C ILE A 102 -8.37 11.43 -8.00
N SER A 103 -8.25 12.75 -8.00
CA SER A 103 -6.98 13.43 -7.73
C SER A 103 -6.67 13.40 -6.23
N GLY A 104 -5.46 13.82 -5.84
CA GLY A 104 -5.15 13.97 -4.42
C GLY A 104 -6.05 15.00 -3.74
N GLY A 105 -6.32 16.12 -4.41
CA GLY A 105 -7.23 17.15 -3.91
C GLY A 105 -8.65 16.62 -3.70
N ASP A 106 -9.19 15.89 -4.68
CA ASP A 106 -10.51 15.27 -4.59
C ASP A 106 -10.59 14.26 -3.44
N TRP A 107 -9.51 13.53 -3.15
CA TRP A 107 -9.47 12.61 -2.00
C TRP A 107 -9.48 13.36 -0.66
N THR A 108 -8.76 14.48 -0.54
CA THR A 108 -8.84 15.33 0.66
C THR A 108 -10.26 15.89 0.85
N GLU A 109 -10.94 16.29 -0.23
CA GLU A 109 -12.33 16.72 -0.16
C GLU A 109 -13.27 15.60 0.28
N TYR A 110 -13.09 14.41 -0.30
CA TYR A 110 -13.80 13.19 0.09
C TYR A 110 -13.62 12.87 1.58
N ARG A 111 -12.39 12.87 2.08
CA ARG A 111 -12.08 12.66 3.51
C ARG A 111 -12.81 13.68 4.40
N ARG A 112 -12.73 14.98 4.06
CA ARG A 112 -13.40 16.05 4.81
C ARG A 112 -14.92 15.88 4.80
N ALA A 113 -15.50 15.44 3.69
CA ALA A 113 -16.93 15.15 3.59
C ALA A 113 -17.33 14.01 4.55
N ILE A 114 -16.57 12.91 4.57
CA ILE A 114 -16.79 11.80 5.52
C ILE A 114 -16.68 12.29 6.97
N GLU A 115 -15.63 13.05 7.31
CA GLU A 115 -15.43 13.65 8.64
C GLU A 115 -16.58 14.55 9.06
N SER A 116 -16.98 15.48 8.21
CA SER A 116 -18.10 16.40 8.50
C SER A 116 -19.45 15.69 8.63
N SER A 117 -19.65 14.60 7.88
CA SER A 117 -20.85 13.76 8.00
C SER A 117 -20.87 12.94 9.29
N SER A 118 -19.68 12.59 9.81
CA SER A 118 -19.50 11.83 11.05
C SER A 118 -19.61 12.70 12.31
N ASP A 119 -19.39 14.02 12.19
CA ASP A 119 -19.57 15.02 13.27
C ASP A 119 -21.03 15.25 13.66
N ALA A 120 -22.00 14.71 12.91
CA ALA A 120 -23.41 14.63 13.29
C ALA A 120 -23.72 13.38 14.15
N GLY A 121 -22.94 13.15 15.21
CA GLY A 121 -23.34 12.27 16.32
C GLY A 121 -23.33 10.76 16.08
N VAL A 122 -22.58 10.23 15.10
CA VAL A 122 -22.49 8.78 14.86
C VAL A 122 -21.05 8.28 14.96
N ALA A 123 -20.45 8.45 16.14
CA ALA A 123 -19.45 7.51 16.63
C ALA A 123 -20.19 6.32 17.28
N ALA A 124 -20.75 5.38 16.49
CA ALA A 124 -21.49 4.26 17.08
C ALA A 124 -21.54 2.93 16.29
N SER A 125 -21.01 2.83 15.06
CA SER A 125 -20.89 1.53 14.36
C SER A 125 -19.43 1.21 14.03
N GLY A 126 -19.07 -0.08 14.09
CA GLY A 126 -17.72 -0.56 13.76
C GLY A 126 -17.32 -0.25 12.31
N ASP A 127 -18.28 -0.35 11.38
CA ASP A 127 -18.07 -0.11 9.95
C ASP A 127 -17.66 1.33 9.62
N ALA A 128 -18.30 2.34 10.25
CA ALA A 128 -17.94 3.74 10.04
C ALA A 128 -16.49 4.02 10.48
N ARG A 129 -16.09 3.52 11.65
CA ARG A 129 -14.72 3.69 12.16
C ARG A 129 -13.68 3.03 11.24
N LEU A 130 -13.96 1.83 10.74
CA LEU A 130 -13.10 1.15 9.77
C LEU A 130 -12.99 1.92 8.45
N ARG A 131 -14.09 2.50 7.96
CA ARG A 131 -14.09 3.34 6.77
C ARG A 131 -13.23 4.59 6.93
N HIS A 132 -13.36 5.31 8.05
CA HIS A 132 -12.51 6.47 8.36
C HIS A 132 -11.02 6.08 8.42
N ALA A 133 -10.70 4.98 9.09
CA ALA A 133 -9.34 4.47 9.18
C ALA A 133 -8.79 4.10 7.79
N LEU A 134 -9.60 3.46 6.94
CA LEU A 134 -9.25 3.12 5.56
C LEU A 134 -8.98 4.38 4.73
N VAL A 135 -9.81 5.41 4.86
CA VAL A 135 -9.65 6.68 4.12
C VAL A 135 -8.34 7.36 4.50
N GLN A 136 -8.04 7.43 5.79
CA GLN A 136 -6.82 8.04 6.31
C GLN A 136 -5.57 7.25 5.92
N VAL A 137 -5.57 5.92 6.03
CA VAL A 137 -4.39 5.13 5.62
C VAL A 137 -4.14 5.23 4.12
N THR A 138 -5.20 5.33 3.30
CA THR A 138 -5.07 5.49 1.85
C THR A 138 -4.44 6.84 1.50
N GLU A 139 -4.82 7.91 2.19
CA GLU A 139 -4.19 9.24 2.05
C GLU A 139 -2.70 9.21 2.41
N ILE A 140 -2.33 8.51 3.50
CA ILE A 140 -0.94 8.35 3.91
C ILE A 140 -0.17 7.47 2.91
N MET A 141 -0.78 6.40 2.39
CA MET A 141 -0.18 5.54 1.37
C MET A 141 0.10 6.35 0.10
N HIS A 142 -0.86 7.15 -0.35
CA HIS A 142 -0.71 8.05 -1.49
C HIS A 142 0.48 9.00 -1.33
N ASP A 143 0.61 9.65 -0.17
CA ASP A 143 1.77 10.48 0.15
C ASP A 143 3.11 9.74 -0.05
N ARG A 144 3.19 8.49 0.43
CA ARG A 144 4.43 7.72 0.34
C ARG A 144 4.78 7.29 -1.07
N VAL A 145 3.79 7.01 -1.91
CA VAL A 145 4.02 6.77 -3.34
C VAL A 145 4.56 8.05 -4.00
N HIS A 146 3.94 9.19 -3.78
CA HIS A 146 4.44 10.47 -4.30
C HIS A 146 5.83 10.83 -3.77
N HIS A 147 6.14 10.51 -2.52
CA HIS A 147 7.46 10.72 -1.96
C HIS A 147 8.50 9.84 -2.67
N ALA A 148 8.19 8.57 -2.94
CA ALA A 148 9.07 7.68 -3.68
C ALA A 148 9.28 8.16 -5.12
N MET A 149 8.21 8.64 -5.78
CA MET A 149 8.29 9.27 -7.11
C MET A 149 9.20 10.48 -7.12
N PHE A 150 9.04 11.39 -6.15
CA PHE A 150 9.90 12.56 -6.05
C PHE A 150 11.38 12.18 -5.87
N LYS A 151 11.69 11.21 -4.99
CA LYS A 151 13.08 10.75 -4.81
C LYS A 151 13.64 10.05 -6.04
N ALA A 152 12.81 9.33 -6.79
CA ALA A 152 13.20 8.76 -8.07
C ALA A 152 13.51 9.85 -9.11
N LEU A 153 12.71 10.92 -9.19
CA LEU A 153 12.97 12.06 -10.08
C LEU A 153 14.27 12.77 -9.75
N VAL A 154 14.50 13.09 -8.48
CA VAL A 154 15.74 13.73 -8.02
C VAL A 154 16.96 12.88 -8.40
N ARG A 155 16.86 11.56 -8.23
CA ARG A 155 17.94 10.66 -8.64
C ARG A 155 18.15 10.64 -10.15
N ASP A 156 17.07 10.56 -10.93
CA ASP A 156 17.16 10.55 -12.40
C ASP A 156 17.84 11.83 -12.92
N ASP A 157 17.43 12.98 -12.40
CA ASP A 157 18.01 14.27 -12.73
C ASP A 157 19.51 14.33 -12.40
N LEU A 158 19.93 13.82 -11.23
CA LEU A 158 21.36 13.73 -10.86
C LEU A 158 22.18 12.77 -11.74
N LEU A 159 21.57 11.69 -12.24
CA LEU A 159 22.25 10.69 -13.07
C LEU A 159 22.39 11.15 -14.52
N HIS A 160 21.42 11.92 -15.01
CA HIS A 160 21.25 12.19 -16.44
C HIS A 160 21.23 13.67 -16.82
N ASP A 161 21.33 14.58 -15.84
CA ASP A 161 21.32 16.04 -16.04
C ASP A 161 20.11 16.47 -16.87
N ARG A 162 18.91 16.05 -16.43
CA ARG A 162 17.66 16.23 -17.19
C ARG A 162 17.16 17.67 -17.19
N ASP A 163 17.72 18.54 -16.35
CA ASP A 163 17.24 19.90 -16.09
C ASP A 163 15.75 19.90 -15.74
N ALA A 164 15.32 18.89 -14.96
CA ALA A 164 13.92 18.75 -14.60
C ALA A 164 13.50 19.95 -13.74
N GLU A 165 12.39 20.60 -14.09
CA GLU A 165 11.78 21.64 -13.24
C GLU A 165 11.17 20.99 -11.98
N LEU A 166 12.02 20.58 -11.04
CA LEU A 166 11.62 19.86 -9.81
C LEU A 166 10.60 20.66 -8.98
N ALA A 167 10.56 21.98 -9.15
CA ALA A 167 9.59 22.86 -8.52
C ALA A 167 8.12 22.53 -8.89
N GLU A 168 7.86 21.97 -10.08
CA GLU A 168 6.52 21.55 -10.50
C GLU A 168 6.04 20.30 -9.75
N PHE A 169 6.97 19.49 -9.26
CA PHE A 169 6.71 18.30 -8.44
C PHE A 169 6.75 18.60 -6.93
N LEU A 170 7.16 19.82 -6.56
CA LEU A 170 7.25 20.32 -5.18
C LEU A 170 6.05 21.23 -4.86
N ARG A 171 5.50 21.11 -3.66
CA ARG A 171 4.46 22.03 -3.19
C ARG A 171 5.05 23.44 -2.97
N ASP A 172 4.49 24.45 -3.65
CA ASP A 172 4.68 25.89 -3.40
C ASP A 172 6.11 26.31 -2.99
N GLY A 173 7.12 25.86 -3.74
CA GLY A 173 8.51 26.29 -3.52
C GLY A 173 9.09 25.94 -2.13
N ARG A 174 8.46 25.04 -1.38
CA ARG A 174 9.07 24.46 -0.18
C ARG A 174 10.07 23.41 -0.64
N ALA A 175 11.35 23.66 -0.37
CA ALA A 175 12.29 22.56 -0.21
C ALA A 175 11.64 21.56 0.76
N TYR A 176 11.52 20.29 0.40
CA TYR A 176 11.18 19.26 1.37
C TYR A 176 12.30 19.29 2.42
N GLU A 177 12.13 20.08 3.48
CA GLU A 177 12.92 19.92 4.70
C GLU A 177 12.51 18.57 5.28
N PHE A 178 13.34 17.60 4.95
CA PHE A 178 13.22 16.16 5.17
C PHE A 178 12.86 15.79 6.62
N GLU A 179 13.15 16.68 7.58
CA GLU A 179 12.92 16.45 9.01
C GLU A 179 11.47 16.70 9.46
N ASP A 180 10.67 17.51 8.75
CA ASP A 180 9.33 17.92 9.24
C ASP A 180 8.16 17.05 8.70
N THR A 181 8.40 16.18 7.72
CA THR A 181 7.33 15.42 7.01
C THR A 181 7.50 13.90 7.01
N VAL A 182 8.64 13.39 7.50
CA VAL A 182 8.76 11.99 7.90
C VAL A 182 8.38 11.95 9.37
N PRO A 183 7.20 11.44 9.77
CA PRO A 183 6.97 11.11 11.17
C PRO A 183 8.16 10.28 11.62
N GLN A 184 8.91 10.78 12.61
CA GLN A 184 9.88 9.94 13.32
C GLN A 184 9.17 8.63 13.62
N GLU A 185 9.84 7.53 13.31
CA GLU A 185 9.34 6.16 13.46
C GLU A 185 9.07 5.91 14.96
N GLY A 186 7.96 6.44 15.46
CA GLY A 186 7.48 6.21 16.81
C GLY A 186 6.88 4.83 16.83
N ARG A 187 7.73 3.78 16.78
CA ARG A 187 7.40 2.35 16.93
C ARG A 187 5.96 2.00 16.56
N THR A 188 5.50 2.43 15.39
CA THR A 188 4.11 2.24 15.01
C THR A 188 4.10 0.89 14.32
N ARG A 189 3.76 -0.15 15.08
CA ARG A 189 3.41 -1.44 14.48
C ARG A 189 2.15 -1.18 13.68
N ASN A 190 2.31 -0.93 12.38
CA ASN A 190 1.18 -0.85 11.49
C ASN A 190 0.49 -2.23 11.47
N GLU A 191 -0.82 -2.24 11.29
CA GLU A 191 -1.49 -3.50 10.91
C GLU A 191 -0.87 -3.99 9.61
N TRP A 192 -0.79 -5.30 9.48
CA TRP A 192 -0.08 -5.94 8.39
C TRP A 192 -0.83 -7.20 7.96
N ILE A 193 -0.89 -7.41 6.65
CA ILE A 193 -1.36 -8.65 6.03
C ILE A 193 -0.38 -9.04 4.93
N SER A 194 -0.11 -10.34 4.81
CA SER A 194 0.76 -10.83 3.73
C SER A 194 0.05 -10.76 2.37
N GLN A 195 0.83 -10.75 1.29
CA GLN A 195 0.27 -10.79 -0.06
C GLN A 195 -0.60 -12.04 -0.27
N ASP A 196 -0.16 -13.20 0.23
CA ASP A 196 -0.87 -14.45 0.02
C ASP A 196 -2.18 -14.48 0.82
N ASP A 197 -2.17 -14.06 2.08
CA ASP A 197 -3.39 -13.95 2.89
C ASP A 197 -4.40 -12.98 2.26
N PHE A 198 -3.93 -11.84 1.75
CA PHE A 198 -4.81 -10.85 1.10
C PHE A 198 -5.39 -11.38 -0.22
N ARG A 199 -4.61 -12.15 -0.99
CA ARG A 199 -5.08 -12.79 -2.23
C ARG A 199 -6.10 -13.90 -1.94
N GLU A 200 -5.88 -14.69 -0.91
CA GLU A 200 -6.84 -15.70 -0.47
C GLU A 200 -8.15 -15.04 -0.05
N LEU A 201 -8.07 -13.93 0.68
CA LEU A 201 -9.24 -13.13 1.03
C LEU A 201 -9.93 -12.58 -0.22
N GLU A 202 -9.22 -11.93 -1.14
CA GLU A 202 -9.80 -11.40 -2.39
C GLU A 202 -10.55 -12.49 -3.17
N TRP A 203 -9.96 -13.67 -3.28
CA TRP A 203 -10.56 -14.82 -3.95
C TRP A 203 -11.83 -15.33 -3.25
N ALA A 204 -11.85 -15.29 -1.91
CA ALA A 204 -13.00 -15.66 -1.10
C ALA A 204 -14.11 -14.60 -1.12
N THR A 205 -13.76 -13.32 -1.25
CA THR A 205 -14.67 -12.17 -1.10
C THR A 205 -15.41 -11.79 -2.38
N SER A 206 -15.72 -12.77 -3.25
CA SER A 206 -16.42 -12.54 -4.53
C SER A 206 -17.84 -11.94 -4.44
N VAL A 207 -18.26 -11.41 -3.27
CA VAL A 207 -19.65 -11.14 -2.88
C VAL A 207 -19.96 -9.71 -2.40
N GLU A 208 -18.99 -8.80 -2.20
CA GLU A 208 -19.26 -7.44 -1.66
C GLU A 208 -19.56 -6.35 -2.72
N GLY A 209 -19.76 -6.75 -3.99
CA GLY A 209 -20.16 -5.84 -5.08
C GLY A 209 -19.01 -5.43 -6.02
N PRO A 210 -19.34 -4.92 -7.23
CA PRO A 210 -18.39 -4.79 -8.32
C PRO A 210 -17.26 -3.78 -8.06
N ARG A 211 -17.54 -2.70 -7.31
CA ARG A 211 -16.56 -1.64 -7.02
C ARG A 211 -15.56 -2.06 -5.95
N LEU A 212 -16.01 -2.67 -4.85
CA LEU A 212 -15.10 -3.16 -3.82
C LEU A 212 -14.23 -4.30 -4.37
N HIS A 213 -14.82 -5.24 -5.10
CA HIS A 213 -14.05 -6.30 -5.75
C HIS A 213 -13.00 -5.73 -6.73
N ALA A 214 -13.36 -4.73 -7.54
CA ALA A 214 -12.42 -4.05 -8.42
C ALA A 214 -11.30 -3.33 -7.65
N ALA A 215 -11.58 -2.74 -6.48
CA ALA A 215 -10.57 -2.18 -5.61
C ALA A 215 -9.62 -3.26 -5.07
N PHE A 216 -10.13 -4.40 -4.59
CA PHE A 216 -9.30 -5.51 -4.12
C PHE A 216 -8.37 -6.05 -5.22
N GLN A 217 -8.91 -6.27 -6.43
CA GLN A 217 -8.10 -6.70 -7.57
C GLN A 217 -6.99 -5.69 -7.90
N LYS A 218 -7.31 -4.39 -7.87
CA LYS A 218 -6.30 -3.34 -8.07
C LYS A 218 -5.28 -3.32 -6.96
N MET A 219 -5.67 -3.57 -5.72
CA MET A 219 -4.73 -3.65 -4.59
C MET A 219 -3.74 -4.81 -4.76
N VAL A 220 -4.21 -5.98 -5.22
CA VAL A 220 -3.34 -7.12 -5.55
C VAL A 220 -2.35 -6.73 -6.65
N VAL A 221 -2.81 -6.13 -7.75
CA VAL A 221 -1.92 -5.69 -8.85
C VAL A 221 -0.94 -4.62 -8.38
N PHE A 222 -1.40 -3.69 -7.55
CA PHE A 222 -0.59 -2.61 -6.99
C PHE A 222 0.52 -3.14 -6.08
N ASP A 223 0.24 -4.13 -5.23
CA ASP A 223 1.25 -4.83 -4.43
C ASP A 223 2.24 -5.62 -5.31
N TYR A 224 1.77 -6.28 -6.38
CA TYR A 224 2.68 -6.91 -7.35
C TYR A 224 3.66 -5.91 -7.98
N LEU A 225 3.17 -4.73 -8.39
CA LEU A 225 4.00 -3.68 -8.96
C LEU A 225 4.98 -3.11 -7.92
N LEU A 226 4.60 -3.04 -6.65
CA LEU A 226 5.51 -2.64 -5.57
C LEU A 226 6.71 -3.59 -5.48
N TYR A 227 6.47 -4.90 -5.44
CA TYR A 227 7.54 -5.90 -5.37
C TYR A 227 8.42 -5.90 -6.61
N ASP A 228 7.84 -5.73 -7.80
CA ASP A 228 8.59 -5.59 -9.05
C ASP A 228 9.48 -4.33 -9.02
N LEU A 229 8.94 -3.20 -8.56
CA LEU A 229 9.70 -1.96 -8.42
C LEU A 229 10.86 -2.09 -7.41
N MET A 230 10.60 -2.70 -6.25
CA MET A 230 11.64 -2.98 -5.25
C MET A 230 12.71 -3.92 -5.84
N GLU A 231 12.35 -4.92 -6.63
CA GLU A 231 13.33 -5.78 -7.30
C GLU A 231 14.17 -4.99 -8.31
N GLN A 232 13.54 -4.18 -9.16
CA GLN A 232 14.23 -3.36 -10.14
C GLN A 232 15.22 -2.40 -9.47
N TRP A 233 14.81 -1.76 -8.37
CA TRP A 233 15.70 -0.90 -7.59
C TRP A 233 16.79 -1.68 -6.85
N ALA A 234 16.53 -2.86 -6.32
CA ALA A 234 17.58 -3.70 -5.76
C ALA A 234 18.65 -4.05 -6.82
N ARG A 235 18.23 -4.33 -8.06
CA ARG A 235 19.15 -4.59 -9.18
C ARG A 235 19.97 -3.36 -9.56
N VAL A 236 19.36 -2.17 -9.57
CA VAL A 236 20.09 -0.91 -9.77
C VAL A 236 21.09 -0.67 -8.63
N GLY A 237 20.68 -0.88 -7.38
CA GLY A 237 21.56 -0.76 -6.22
C GLY A 237 22.74 -1.72 -6.25
N ALA A 238 22.54 -2.94 -6.76
CA ALA A 238 23.61 -3.93 -6.91
C ALA A 238 24.69 -3.51 -7.92
N GLU A 239 24.37 -2.59 -8.83
CA GLU A 239 25.31 -2.03 -9.83
C GLU A 239 26.12 -0.85 -9.28
N MET A 240 25.80 -0.32 -8.09
CA MET A 240 26.52 0.80 -7.50
C MET A 240 27.94 0.42 -7.05
N ASP A 241 28.89 1.34 -7.14
CA ASP A 241 30.30 1.07 -6.79
C ASP A 241 30.51 0.88 -5.28
N GLU A 242 29.79 1.65 -4.46
CA GLU A 242 29.95 1.65 -3.02
C GLU A 242 29.22 0.47 -2.37
N ALA A 243 29.94 -0.34 -1.60
CA ALA A 243 29.38 -1.53 -0.93
C ALA A 243 28.25 -1.20 0.04
N ALA A 244 28.30 -0.04 0.72
CA ALA A 244 27.25 0.41 1.63
C ALA A 244 25.94 0.77 0.90
N CYS A 245 26.02 1.11 -0.40
CA CYS A 245 24.86 1.38 -1.23
C CYS A 245 24.26 0.11 -1.86
N ARG A 246 24.90 -1.06 -1.74
CA ARG A 246 24.39 -2.30 -2.34
C ARG A 246 23.42 -3.02 -1.42
N PRO A 247 22.34 -3.62 -1.95
CA PRO A 247 21.49 -4.48 -1.14
C PRO A 247 22.25 -5.71 -0.63
N PRO A 248 21.94 -6.21 0.59
CA PRO A 248 22.58 -7.38 1.17
C PRO A 248 22.33 -8.66 0.36
N GLU A 249 21.12 -8.78 -0.15
CA GLU A 249 20.67 -9.88 -1.00
C GLU A 249 19.80 -9.30 -2.12
N TYR A 250 19.97 -9.83 -3.34
CA TYR A 250 19.08 -9.54 -4.45
C TYR A 250 18.90 -10.83 -5.28
N GLY A 251 17.70 -11.03 -5.81
CA GLY A 251 17.30 -12.25 -6.49
C GLY A 251 16.08 -12.02 -7.36
N PRO A 252 15.37 -13.07 -7.79
CA PRO A 252 14.14 -12.95 -8.58
C PRO A 252 12.96 -12.35 -7.80
N ARG A 253 13.12 -12.10 -6.50
CA ARG A 253 12.19 -11.35 -5.65
C ARG A 253 12.94 -10.84 -4.43
N ILE A 254 12.71 -9.60 -4.02
CA ILE A 254 13.14 -9.08 -2.73
C ILE A 254 11.95 -9.07 -1.77
N SER A 255 12.13 -9.58 -0.55
CA SER A 255 11.06 -9.54 0.47
C SER A 255 11.01 -8.17 1.14
N GLY A 256 9.85 -7.82 1.70
CA GLY A 256 9.74 -6.63 2.55
C GLY A 256 10.79 -6.64 3.68
N HIS A 257 10.96 -7.78 4.34
CA HIS A 257 11.97 -7.96 5.39
C HIS A 257 13.39 -7.64 4.89
N ALA A 258 13.81 -8.21 3.75
CA ALA A 258 15.13 -7.95 3.17
C ALA A 258 15.29 -6.47 2.77
N TRP A 259 14.23 -5.81 2.32
CA TRP A 259 14.25 -4.37 2.04
C TRP A 259 14.41 -3.53 3.32
N HIS A 260 13.77 -3.90 4.43
CA HIS A 260 13.98 -3.23 5.71
C HIS A 260 15.41 -3.42 6.24
N GLU A 261 15.97 -4.63 6.13
CA GLU A 261 17.37 -4.86 6.47
C GLU A 261 18.31 -4.01 5.61
N TYR A 262 17.99 -3.84 4.33
CA TYR A 262 18.72 -2.96 3.44
C TYR A 262 18.61 -1.49 3.86
N ARG A 263 17.39 -1.02 4.15
CA ARG A 263 17.13 0.33 4.69
C ARG A 263 17.99 0.61 5.92
N ASP A 264 18.05 -0.32 6.87
CA ASP A 264 18.77 -0.12 8.13
C ASP A 264 20.29 -0.03 7.91
N ARG A 265 20.80 -0.62 6.82
CA ARG A 265 22.22 -0.62 6.46
C ARG A 265 22.63 0.52 5.53
N VAL A 266 21.70 1.09 4.76
CA VAL A 266 22.03 2.11 3.75
C VAL A 266 22.48 3.43 4.38
N SER A 267 22.46 3.57 5.71
CA SER A 267 22.97 4.73 6.44
C SER A 267 24.41 5.08 6.07
N ASP A 268 25.22 4.07 5.77
CA ASP A 268 26.64 4.23 5.48
C ASP A 268 26.91 4.55 4.00
N CYS A 269 25.88 4.53 3.14
CA CYS A 269 25.98 4.88 1.72
C CYS A 269 26.21 6.39 1.55
N SER A 270 27.26 6.77 0.80
CA SER A 270 27.60 8.17 0.54
C SER A 270 26.66 8.85 -0.47
N ASP A 271 26.01 8.09 -1.35
CA ASP A 271 24.99 8.59 -2.28
C ASP A 271 23.69 8.89 -1.51
N ALA A 272 23.51 10.17 -1.15
CA ALA A 272 22.33 10.64 -0.41
C ALA A 272 21.02 10.41 -1.17
N SER A 273 21.02 10.61 -2.49
CA SER A 273 19.82 10.42 -3.32
C SER A 273 19.35 8.96 -3.28
N TRP A 274 20.31 8.03 -3.34
CA TRP A 274 20.03 6.60 -3.27
C TRP A 274 19.56 6.17 -1.89
N ARG A 275 20.29 6.60 -0.85
CA ARG A 275 19.94 6.32 0.54
C ARG A 275 18.52 6.75 0.86
N GLU A 276 18.13 7.95 0.44
CA GLU A 276 16.79 8.48 0.66
C GLU A 276 15.73 7.69 -0.11
N LEU A 277 16.00 7.30 -1.36
CA LEU A 277 15.09 6.46 -2.14
C LEU A 277 14.84 5.12 -1.44
N VAL A 278 15.89 4.47 -0.93
CA VAL A 278 15.75 3.19 -0.20
C VAL A 278 14.88 3.35 1.05
N VAL A 279 15.10 4.41 1.83
CA VAL A 279 14.33 4.71 3.04
C VAL A 279 12.85 4.95 2.72
N VAL A 280 12.57 5.79 1.72
CA VAL A 280 11.19 6.12 1.35
C VAL A 280 10.46 4.92 0.75
N THR A 281 11.16 4.05 0.03
CA THR A 281 10.57 2.82 -0.50
C THR A 281 10.10 1.90 0.62
N ALA A 282 10.85 1.79 1.71
CA ALA A 282 10.43 1.01 2.87
C ALA A 282 9.16 1.60 3.52
N LEU A 283 9.10 2.94 3.64
CA LEU A 283 7.91 3.63 4.13
C LEU A 283 6.69 3.45 3.22
N MET A 284 6.90 3.46 1.89
CA MET A 284 5.87 3.18 0.90
C MET A 284 5.33 1.76 1.07
N HIS A 285 6.22 0.77 1.13
CA HIS A 285 5.87 -0.62 1.38
C HIS A 285 5.04 -0.81 2.65
N ASP A 286 5.48 -0.23 3.77
CA ASP A 286 4.74 -0.31 5.04
C ASP A 286 3.32 0.24 4.97
N ARG A 287 3.13 1.33 4.22
CA ARG A 287 1.81 1.98 4.10
C ARG A 287 0.89 1.27 3.13
N ILE A 288 1.43 0.67 2.08
CA ILE A 288 0.68 -0.18 1.15
C ILE A 288 0.10 -1.37 1.89
N HIS A 289 0.91 -2.11 2.65
CA HIS A 289 0.42 -3.26 3.39
C HIS A 289 -0.46 -2.89 4.60
N HIS A 290 -0.25 -1.72 5.21
CA HIS A 290 -1.20 -1.20 6.21
C HIS A 290 -2.57 -0.93 5.58
N MET A 291 -2.60 -0.39 4.37
CA MET A 291 -3.85 -0.21 3.63
C MET A 291 -4.49 -1.57 3.27
N MET A 292 -3.71 -2.56 2.84
CA MET A 292 -4.22 -3.93 2.60
C MET A 292 -4.87 -4.51 3.85
N ALA A 293 -4.22 -4.38 5.01
CA ALA A 293 -4.74 -4.88 6.28
C ALA A 293 -6.07 -4.20 6.65
N ARG A 294 -6.19 -2.89 6.42
CA ARG A 294 -7.44 -2.14 6.65
C ARG A 294 -8.55 -2.52 5.68
N MET A 295 -8.23 -2.78 4.41
CA MET A 295 -9.20 -3.30 3.44
C MET A 295 -9.69 -4.69 3.86
N ALA A 296 -8.78 -5.57 4.30
CA ALA A 296 -9.14 -6.90 4.79
C ALA A 296 -10.07 -6.83 6.02
N ALA A 297 -9.71 -6.00 7.01
CA ALA A 297 -10.51 -5.82 8.23
C ALA A 297 -11.92 -5.29 7.94
N LEU A 298 -12.10 -4.46 6.90
CA LEU A 298 -13.43 -3.98 6.48
C LEU A 298 -14.34 -5.14 6.05
N VAL A 299 -13.79 -6.07 5.27
CA VAL A 299 -14.51 -7.26 4.78
C VAL A 299 -14.80 -8.25 5.90
N GLU A 300 -13.81 -8.56 6.73
CA GLU A 300 -13.97 -9.50 7.84
C GLU A 300 -15.04 -9.03 8.84
N ALA A 301 -15.12 -7.71 9.09
CA ALA A 301 -16.14 -7.14 9.96
C ALA A 301 -17.57 -7.29 9.41
N ARG A 302 -17.72 -7.43 8.09
CA ARG A 302 -19.00 -7.58 7.38
C ARG A 302 -19.40 -9.04 7.19
N HIS A 303 -18.42 -9.94 7.20
CA HIS A 303 -18.60 -11.38 7.11
C HIS A 303 -17.89 -12.08 8.27
N PRO A 304 -18.37 -11.93 9.52
CA PRO A 304 -17.81 -12.68 10.63
C PRO A 304 -17.95 -14.17 10.33
N VAL A 305 -16.83 -14.89 10.31
CA VAL A 305 -16.84 -16.34 10.24
C VAL A 305 -17.62 -16.84 11.45
N GLU A 306 -18.78 -17.46 11.23
CA GLU A 306 -19.51 -18.16 12.29
C GLU A 306 -18.55 -19.26 12.81
N GLU A 307 -17.97 -19.04 13.99
CA GLU A 307 -17.34 -20.14 14.72
C GLU A 307 -18.43 -21.18 14.95
N ALA A 308 -18.29 -22.32 14.27
CA ALA A 308 -19.17 -23.47 14.49
C ALA A 308 -19.18 -23.76 15.99
N ALA A 309 -20.34 -23.56 16.62
CA ALA A 309 -20.52 -23.88 18.03
C ALA A 309 -20.05 -25.32 18.25
N PRO A 310 -19.23 -25.59 19.29
CA PRO A 310 -18.82 -26.95 19.56
C PRO A 310 -20.08 -27.80 19.76
N GLU A 311 -20.23 -28.85 18.95
CA GLU A 311 -21.28 -29.83 19.14
C GLU A 311 -21.17 -30.34 20.58
N SER A 312 -22.18 -30.00 21.39
CA SER A 312 -22.28 -30.51 22.75
C SER A 312 -22.64 -32.00 22.66
N ASP A 313 -21.71 -32.86 23.04
CA ASP A 313 -21.96 -34.27 23.37
C ASP A 313 -22.94 -34.42 24.54
#